data_AF-A0A1S8SWN8-F1
#
_entry.id   AF-A0A1S8SWN8-F1
#
_cell.length_a   1.000
_cell.length_b   1.000
_cell.length_c   1.000
_cell.angle_alpha   90.00
_cell.angle_beta   90.00
_cell.angle_gamma   90.00
#
_symmetry.space_group_name_H-M   'P 1'
#
loop_
_entity.id
_entity.type
_entity.pdbx_description
1 polymer ?
#
loop_
_entity_poly.entity_id
_entity_poly.type
_entity_poly.pdbx_seq_one_letter_code
_entity_poly.pdbx_strand_id
1 'polypeptide(L)'
;MAQTLKIKRGNNANLGSLTLEAGEPAFVLDTGKLYVGNGSDKVLINPDIPTNSESSDKLNTARTIALSGDITGSVLFDGSSDVTIVTTEKASGVIAGTYTKVTVDKKGNVTDGSNLTADDIPSLTLTKISDAGTAASKNVGTASGNVPVLDNSGKLDSSILPAIAITDTFVVATEAQMLALNVQVGDIAVRTDLSKSFILKTADATVLGHWQELLTPVDSVLSVAGKTGVVVLNSSDVGLGNVTNESKQTMFTNPVFTGVPVAPTAVKGTSTTQIATTDFVTKALGDKTSISGNAGTATKLANPINISLVGDVTGSASFDGSANISIAATIKNIDGGTF
;
A
#
# COMPACT_ATOMS: atom_id res chain seq x y z
N MET A 1 49.62 99.73 86.89
CA MET A 1 50.71 100.38 86.14
C MET A 1 50.58 100.01 84.68
N ALA A 2 50.26 100.96 83.80
CA ALA A 2 50.31 100.72 82.37
C ALA A 2 51.77 100.91 81.91
N GLN A 3 52.47 99.83 81.59
CA GLN A 3 53.79 99.93 80.97
C GLN A 3 53.59 100.28 79.49
N THR A 4 54.13 101.43 79.05
CA THR A 4 54.04 101.87 77.66
C THR A 4 55.33 101.47 76.94
N LEU A 5 55.25 100.58 75.95
CA LEU A 5 56.39 100.19 75.12
C LEU A 5 56.52 101.16 73.93
N LYS A 6 57.64 101.87 73.83
CA LYS A 6 57.97 102.73 72.69
C LYS A 6 58.89 101.98 71.73
N ILE A 7 58.46 101.83 70.49
CA ILE A 7 59.25 101.24 69.40
C ILE A 7 59.63 102.31 68.37
N LYS A 8 60.74 102.09 67.66
CA LYS A 8 61.13 102.94 66.52
C LYS A 8 60.08 102.82 65.42
N ARG A 9 59.75 103.94 64.76
CA ARG A 9 58.72 103.97 63.71
C ARG A 9 59.02 105.03 62.66
N GLY A 10 58.61 104.80 61.42
CA GLY A 10 58.80 105.74 60.30
C GLY A 10 58.32 105.18 58.97
N ASN A 11 58.46 105.93 57.88
CA ASN A 11 58.10 105.49 56.54
C ASN A 11 59.19 104.60 55.93
N ASN A 12 58.84 103.78 54.95
CA ASN A 12 59.73 102.79 54.33
C ASN A 12 60.98 103.42 53.69
N ALA A 13 60.87 104.66 53.18
CA ALA A 13 62.01 105.41 52.65
C ALA A 13 63.15 105.59 53.66
N ASN A 14 62.85 105.59 54.96
CA ASN A 14 63.84 105.74 56.03
C ASN A 14 64.36 104.39 56.55
N LEU A 15 63.83 103.26 56.07
CA LEU A 15 64.21 101.93 56.55
C LEU A 15 65.67 101.60 56.20
N GLY A 16 66.13 102.01 55.01
CA GLY A 16 67.49 101.73 54.54
C GLY A 16 68.58 102.34 55.43
N SER A 17 68.34 103.52 55.99
CA SER A 17 69.27 104.23 56.89
C SER A 17 69.06 103.90 58.37
N LEU A 18 68.01 103.13 58.71
CA LEU A 18 67.72 102.72 60.08
C LEU A 18 68.63 101.58 60.53
N THR A 19 69.39 101.78 61.59
CA THR A 19 70.12 100.74 62.30
C THR A 19 69.35 100.29 63.55
N LEU A 20 69.27 98.97 63.74
CA LEU A 20 68.61 98.33 64.87
C LEU A 20 69.59 97.40 65.55
N GLU A 21 69.66 97.50 66.87
CA GLU A 21 70.40 96.54 67.68
C GLU A 21 69.69 95.17 67.69
N ALA A 22 70.42 94.12 68.08
CA ALA A 22 69.83 92.79 68.23
C ALA A 22 68.63 92.82 69.19
N GLY A 23 67.46 92.38 68.72
CA GLY A 23 66.20 92.37 69.47
C GLY A 23 65.41 93.68 69.44
N GLU A 24 65.93 94.76 68.83
CA GLU A 24 65.23 96.05 68.78
C GLU A 24 64.14 96.07 67.69
N PRO A 25 62.86 96.36 68.05
CA PRO A 25 61.77 96.40 67.08
C PRO A 25 61.62 97.76 66.40
N ALA A 26 61.28 97.73 65.10
CA ALA A 26 60.87 98.90 64.34
C ALA A 26 59.62 98.63 63.51
N PHE A 27 58.69 99.59 63.50
CA PHE A 27 57.46 99.51 62.74
C PHE A 27 57.44 100.52 61.59
N VAL A 28 57.26 100.02 60.38
CA VAL A 28 57.21 100.82 59.16
C VAL A 28 55.76 101.20 58.89
N LEU A 29 55.44 102.49 59.01
CA LEU A 29 54.06 102.98 59.13
C LEU A 29 53.26 102.87 57.83
N ASP A 30 53.91 103.07 56.68
CA ASP A 30 53.29 103.07 55.36
C ASP A 30 53.13 101.66 54.77
N THR A 31 53.96 100.71 55.17
CA THR A 31 53.87 99.30 54.72
C THR A 31 53.24 98.38 55.75
N GLY A 32 53.06 98.83 57.00
CA GLY A 32 52.56 98.02 58.11
C GLY A 32 53.52 96.90 58.53
N LYS A 33 54.79 96.99 58.15
CA LYS A 33 55.79 95.95 58.37
C LYS A 33 56.51 96.12 59.70
N LEU A 34 56.71 95.02 60.41
CA LEU A 34 57.44 94.93 61.65
C LEU A 34 58.79 94.25 61.39
N TYR A 35 59.85 94.94 61.79
CA TYR A 35 61.21 94.44 61.73
C TYR A 35 61.78 94.31 63.14
N VAL A 36 62.69 93.36 63.33
CA VAL A 36 63.55 93.29 64.52
C VAL A 36 65.01 93.20 64.05
N GLY A 37 65.89 93.97 64.69
CA GLY A 37 67.33 93.88 64.44
C GLY A 37 67.88 92.52 64.89
N ASN A 38 68.79 91.94 64.12
CA ASN A 38 69.54 90.74 64.53
C ASN A 38 70.99 91.07 64.96
N GLY A 39 71.34 92.35 65.07
CA GLY A 39 72.68 92.85 65.38
C GLY A 39 73.52 93.23 64.15
N SER A 40 73.15 92.77 62.96
CA SER A 40 73.82 93.11 61.70
C SER A 40 72.87 93.69 60.64
N ASP A 41 71.61 93.26 60.64
CA ASP A 41 70.59 93.72 59.71
C ASP A 41 69.18 93.64 60.35
N LYS A 42 68.18 94.07 59.59
CA LYS A 42 66.76 94.12 59.96
C LYS A 42 66.04 92.89 59.40
N VAL A 43 65.47 92.06 60.28
CA VAL A 43 64.68 90.88 59.88
C VAL A 43 63.21 91.23 59.85
N LEU A 44 62.56 91.03 58.70
CA LEU A 44 61.11 91.17 58.56
C LEU A 44 60.41 89.98 59.23
N ILE A 45 59.41 90.24 60.07
CA ILE A 45 58.75 89.19 60.86
C ILE A 45 57.28 89.00 60.49
N ASN A 46 56.70 89.93 59.72
CA ASN A 46 55.39 89.79 59.07
C ASN A 46 55.53 89.96 57.55
N PRO A 47 56.13 88.97 56.85
CA PRO A 47 56.14 88.98 55.39
C PRO A 47 54.72 89.06 54.85
N ASP A 48 54.57 89.59 53.63
CA ASP A 48 53.27 89.54 52.96
C ASP A 48 52.87 88.08 52.80
N ILE A 49 51.62 87.76 53.18
CA ILE A 49 51.05 86.46 52.85
C ILE A 49 50.75 86.51 51.35
N PRO A 50 51.28 85.59 50.53
CA PRO A 50 50.92 85.56 49.12
C PRO A 50 49.40 85.43 49.01
N THR A 51 48.79 86.20 48.10
CA THR A 51 47.33 86.22 47.92
C THR A 51 46.78 84.90 47.34
N ASN A 52 47.65 83.94 47.08
CA ASN A 52 47.36 82.59 46.62
C ASN A 52 48.13 81.54 47.47
N SER A 53 47.56 80.34 47.58
CA SER A 53 48.24 79.18 48.18
C SER A 53 49.33 78.67 47.21
N GLU A 54 50.50 78.22 47.69
CA GLU A 54 51.59 77.70 46.85
C GLU A 54 51.14 76.55 45.91
N SER A 55 50.10 75.81 46.32
CA SER A 55 49.45 74.77 45.49
C SER A 55 48.68 75.34 44.28
N SER A 56 48.30 76.61 44.30
CA SER A 56 47.56 77.32 43.24
C SER A 56 48.47 78.13 42.31
N ASP A 57 49.76 78.30 42.63
CA ASP A 57 50.72 78.98 41.74
C ASP A 57 50.83 78.29 40.37
N LYS A 58 50.55 76.99 40.32
CA LYS A 58 50.56 76.20 39.09
C LYS A 58 49.43 76.55 38.11
N LEU A 59 48.35 77.19 38.56
CA LEU A 59 47.22 77.64 37.72
C LEU A 59 47.23 79.16 37.49
N ASN A 60 48.16 79.90 38.09
CA ASN A 60 48.40 81.32 37.80
C ASN A 60 48.71 81.54 36.30
N THR A 61 49.37 80.56 35.68
CA THR A 61 49.42 80.43 34.21
C THR A 61 48.29 79.49 33.76
N ALA A 62 47.35 80.00 32.98
CA ALA A 62 46.23 79.23 32.45
C ALA A 62 46.70 77.93 31.77
N ARG A 63 46.01 76.82 32.03
CA ARG A 63 46.31 75.51 31.44
C ARG A 63 45.27 75.14 30.41
N THR A 64 45.73 74.56 29.30
CA THR A 64 44.82 73.99 28.30
C THR A 64 44.27 72.67 28.78
N ILE A 65 42.94 72.58 28.91
CA ILE A 65 42.23 71.31 29.04
C ILE A 65 41.77 70.94 27.63
N ALA A 66 42.23 69.82 27.10
CA ALA A 66 41.94 69.37 25.74
C ALA A 66 41.30 67.98 25.73
N LEU A 67 40.27 67.83 24.90
CA LEU A 67 39.66 66.56 24.54
C LEU A 67 40.25 66.08 23.21
N SER A 68 40.51 64.77 23.11
CA SER A 68 41.06 64.12 21.91
C SER A 68 40.28 62.86 21.57
N GLY A 69 40.39 62.41 20.33
CA GLY A 69 39.62 61.28 19.79
C GLY A 69 38.46 61.76 18.92
N ASP A 70 37.31 61.08 19.02
CA ASP A 70 36.15 61.35 18.15
C ASP A 70 35.39 62.61 18.54
N ILE A 71 35.51 63.04 19.81
CA ILE A 71 35.11 64.38 20.25
C ILE A 71 36.38 65.18 20.56
N THR A 72 36.52 66.32 19.91
CA THR A 72 37.64 67.24 20.08
C THR A 72 37.16 68.57 20.64
N GLY A 73 38.02 69.29 21.35
CA GLY A 73 37.69 70.59 21.91
C GLY A 73 38.71 70.97 22.98
N SER A 74 38.95 72.25 23.18
CA SER A 74 39.86 72.70 24.23
C SER A 74 39.47 74.06 24.78
N VAL A 75 39.88 74.33 26.02
CA VAL A 75 39.71 75.63 26.67
C VAL A 75 40.91 75.91 27.58
N LEU A 76 41.21 77.18 27.80
CA LEU A 76 42.15 77.61 28.81
C LEU A 76 41.43 77.76 30.15
N PHE A 77 42.01 77.22 31.22
CA PHE A 77 41.47 77.30 32.57
C PHE A 77 42.56 77.72 33.56
N ASP A 78 42.27 78.77 34.33
CA ASP A 78 43.13 79.33 35.38
C ASP A 78 42.47 79.32 36.77
N GLY A 79 41.22 78.86 36.88
CA GLY A 79 40.47 78.83 38.13
C GLY A 79 39.78 80.14 38.53
N SER A 80 39.85 81.19 37.69
CA SER A 80 39.27 82.50 37.99
C SER A 80 37.73 82.53 37.88
N SER A 81 37.15 81.71 37.00
CA SER A 81 35.69 81.58 36.79
C SER A 81 35.36 80.27 36.06
N ASP A 82 34.07 79.94 35.95
CA ASP A 82 33.61 78.78 35.17
C ASP A 82 33.98 78.92 33.69
N VAL A 83 34.36 77.81 33.07
CA VAL A 83 34.71 77.74 31.64
C VAL A 83 33.89 76.65 30.94
N THR A 84 33.60 76.85 29.65
CA THR A 84 32.91 75.86 28.79
C THR A 84 33.84 75.37 27.71
N ILE A 85 33.96 74.05 27.55
CA ILE A 85 34.67 73.45 26.40
C ILE A 85 33.69 73.33 25.25
N VAL A 86 33.93 74.07 24.17
CA VAL A 86 33.21 73.87 22.91
C VAL A 86 33.74 72.60 22.25
N THR A 87 32.86 71.63 22.04
CA THR A 87 33.21 70.34 21.45
C THR A 87 32.83 70.24 19.98
N THR A 88 33.65 69.51 19.23
CA THR A 88 33.42 69.17 17.83
C THR A 88 33.55 67.66 17.67
N GLU A 89 32.47 67.03 17.24
CA GLU A 89 32.46 65.63 16.86
C GLU A 89 33.05 65.45 15.46
N LYS A 90 33.94 64.47 15.32
CA LYS A 90 34.60 64.09 14.07
C LYS A 90 33.62 63.39 13.13
N ALA A 91 33.79 63.59 11.83
CA ALA A 91 33.02 62.86 10.82
C ALA A 91 33.31 61.35 10.88
N SER A 92 32.26 60.52 10.89
CA SER A 92 32.39 59.05 10.94
C SER A 92 32.85 58.42 9.62
N GLY A 93 32.90 59.20 8.54
CA GLY A 93 33.26 58.72 7.20
C GLY A 93 32.05 58.29 6.35
N VAL A 94 30.83 58.33 6.90
CA VAL A 94 29.62 58.14 6.10
C VAL A 94 29.34 59.38 5.25
N ILE A 95 28.76 59.17 4.07
CA ILE A 95 28.24 60.27 3.26
C ILE A 95 26.87 60.65 3.81
N ALA A 96 26.71 61.91 4.22
CA ALA A 96 25.42 62.41 4.69
C ALA A 96 24.35 62.27 3.61
N GLY A 97 23.19 61.75 3.97
CA GLY A 97 22.09 61.53 3.04
C GLY A 97 21.07 60.52 3.55
N THR A 98 20.00 60.38 2.78
CA THR A 98 18.93 59.41 3.02
C THR A 98 19.29 58.11 2.31
N TYR A 99 19.54 57.07 3.10
CA TYR A 99 19.51 55.68 2.66
C TYR A 99 18.06 55.21 2.57
N THR A 100 17.81 53.93 2.32
CA THR A 100 16.45 53.42 2.03
C THR A 100 15.38 54.06 2.92
N LYS A 101 15.55 54.06 4.25
CA LYS A 101 14.62 54.75 5.18
C LYS A 101 15.27 55.53 6.31
N VAL A 102 16.58 55.69 6.30
CA VAL A 102 17.31 56.34 7.38
C VAL A 102 18.15 57.46 6.80
N THR A 103 18.01 58.65 7.36
CA THR A 103 18.82 59.80 7.00
C THR A 103 19.89 60.02 8.05
N VAL A 104 21.14 60.11 7.61
CA VAL A 104 22.28 60.37 8.50
C VAL A 104 22.98 61.67 8.14
N ASP A 105 23.52 62.35 9.15
CA ASP A 105 24.40 63.51 8.96
C ASP A 105 25.85 63.08 8.64
N LYS A 106 26.76 64.06 8.44
CA LYS A 106 28.19 63.79 8.15
C LYS A 106 28.95 63.14 9.32
N LYS A 107 28.36 63.17 10.51
CA LYS A 107 28.89 62.55 11.72
C LYS A 107 28.34 61.13 11.89
N GLY A 108 27.34 60.74 11.10
CA GLY A 108 26.71 59.41 11.15
C GLY A 108 25.55 59.32 12.13
N ASN A 109 25.10 60.46 12.67
CA ASN A 109 23.93 60.51 13.52
C ASN A 109 22.67 60.34 12.67
N VAL A 110 21.74 59.50 13.13
CA VAL A 110 20.42 59.37 12.51
C VAL A 110 19.61 60.62 12.80
N THR A 111 19.20 61.31 11.74
CA THR A 111 18.46 62.58 11.80
C THR A 111 17.00 62.45 11.35
N ASP A 112 16.67 61.38 10.62
CA ASP A 112 15.30 61.04 10.24
C ASP A 112 15.18 59.55 9.93
N GLY A 113 13.97 59.01 10.07
CA GLY A 113 13.68 57.58 9.92
C GLY A 113 12.21 57.34 9.53
N SER A 114 11.98 56.38 8.64
CA SER A 114 10.62 55.96 8.26
C SER A 114 10.48 54.44 8.20
N ASN A 115 9.23 53.94 8.28
CA ASN A 115 8.96 52.51 8.11
C ASN A 115 9.07 52.11 6.64
N LEU A 116 9.61 50.93 6.37
CA LEU A 116 9.62 50.33 5.03
C LEU A 116 8.19 50.11 4.53
N THR A 117 7.97 50.45 3.27
CA THR A 117 6.74 50.22 2.52
C THR A 117 7.00 49.26 1.37
N ALA A 118 5.94 48.71 0.77
CA ALA A 118 6.09 47.81 -0.37
C ALA A 118 6.82 48.46 -1.56
N ASP A 119 6.66 49.78 -1.75
CA ASP A 119 7.30 50.53 -2.84
C ASP A 119 8.81 50.67 -2.66
N ASP A 120 9.32 50.57 -1.43
CA ASP A 120 10.76 50.57 -1.16
C ASP A 120 11.43 49.24 -1.54
N ILE A 121 10.63 48.19 -1.80
CA ILE A 121 11.12 46.87 -2.21
C ILE A 121 11.16 46.83 -3.75
N PRO A 122 12.34 46.72 -4.38
CA PRO A 122 12.44 46.68 -5.83
C PRO A 122 11.76 45.44 -6.40
N SER A 123 11.37 45.48 -7.68
CA SER A 123 10.81 44.31 -8.36
C SER A 123 11.75 43.09 -8.27
N LEU A 124 11.26 42.03 -7.63
CA LEU A 124 11.94 40.75 -7.46
C LEU A 124 11.47 39.75 -8.51
N THR A 125 12.15 39.72 -9.65
CA THR A 125 11.93 38.70 -10.67
C THR A 125 12.46 37.34 -10.19
N LEU A 126 11.92 36.23 -10.72
CA LEU A 126 12.39 34.87 -10.37
C LEU A 126 13.89 34.67 -10.62
N THR A 127 14.50 35.41 -11.53
CA THR A 127 15.96 35.39 -11.76
C THR A 127 16.78 35.87 -10.55
N LYS A 128 16.17 36.64 -9.65
CA LYS A 128 16.78 37.13 -8.41
C LYS A 128 16.50 36.21 -7.20
N ILE A 129 15.67 35.18 -7.38
CA ILE A 129 15.21 34.28 -6.31
C ILE A 129 15.76 32.87 -6.60
N SER A 130 16.75 32.43 -5.82
CA SER A 130 17.49 31.18 -6.08
C SER A 130 16.81 29.91 -5.58
N ASP A 131 15.85 30.03 -4.66
CA ASP A 131 15.18 28.94 -3.96
C ASP A 131 13.74 28.71 -4.44
N ALA A 132 13.29 29.45 -5.45
CA ALA A 132 11.99 29.23 -6.06
C ALA A 132 11.95 27.86 -6.77
N GLY A 133 10.93 27.06 -6.46
CA GLY A 133 10.69 25.79 -7.16
C GLY A 133 10.37 26.01 -8.64
N THR A 134 10.60 24.98 -9.47
CA THR A 134 10.41 25.07 -10.93
C THR A 134 8.97 25.43 -11.34
N ALA A 135 7.97 25.03 -10.55
CA ALA A 135 6.56 25.38 -10.76
C ALA A 135 6.29 26.89 -10.65
N ALA A 136 7.06 27.63 -9.86
CA ALA A 136 6.88 29.08 -9.69
C ALA A 136 7.14 29.88 -10.98
N SER A 137 7.88 29.30 -11.94
CA SER A 137 8.13 29.89 -13.25
C SER A 137 6.99 29.74 -14.26
N LYS A 138 5.94 29.01 -13.90
CA LYS A 138 4.82 28.69 -14.79
C LYS A 138 3.56 29.43 -14.35
N ASN A 139 2.77 29.84 -15.32
CA ASN A 139 1.44 30.37 -15.06
C ASN A 139 0.51 29.24 -14.62
N VAL A 140 -0.50 29.57 -13.81
CA VAL A 140 -1.59 28.65 -13.50
C VAL A 140 -2.63 28.62 -14.62
N GLY A 141 -3.39 27.54 -14.72
CA GLY A 141 -4.54 27.43 -15.62
C GLY A 141 -4.42 26.27 -16.62
N THR A 142 -5.22 26.35 -17.68
CA THR A 142 -5.55 25.22 -18.57
C THR A 142 -4.81 25.26 -19.92
N ALA A 143 -4.11 26.37 -20.20
CA ALA A 143 -3.32 26.53 -21.42
C ALA A 143 -2.11 25.59 -21.43
N SER A 144 -1.62 25.26 -22.62
CA SER A 144 -0.42 24.43 -22.77
C SER A 144 0.78 25.06 -22.05
N GLY A 145 1.46 24.27 -21.22
CA GLY A 145 2.62 24.70 -20.44
C GLY A 145 2.29 25.38 -19.10
N ASN A 146 1.02 25.59 -18.78
CA ASN A 146 0.58 26.05 -17.46
C ASN A 146 0.49 24.90 -16.46
N VAL A 147 0.50 25.25 -15.17
CA VAL A 147 0.23 24.31 -14.07
C VAL A 147 -1.28 24.30 -13.78
N PRO A 148 -1.96 23.16 -13.94
CA PRO A 148 -3.35 23.03 -13.54
C PRO A 148 -3.53 23.20 -12.04
N VAL A 149 -4.64 23.82 -11.64
CA VAL A 149 -5.02 24.01 -10.23
C VAL A 149 -6.09 23.00 -9.86
N LEU A 150 -6.03 22.52 -8.62
CA LEU A 150 -7.02 21.61 -8.08
C LEU A 150 -8.32 22.34 -7.76
N ASP A 151 -9.44 21.64 -7.92
CA ASP A 151 -10.77 22.08 -7.50
C ASP A 151 -10.90 22.09 -5.96
N ASN A 152 -12.07 22.51 -5.47
CA ASN A 152 -12.38 22.53 -4.03
C ASN A 152 -12.32 21.16 -3.34
N SER A 153 -12.26 20.06 -4.11
CA SER A 153 -12.14 18.69 -3.62
C SER A 153 -10.70 18.16 -3.70
N GLY A 154 -9.73 18.99 -4.12
CA GLY A 154 -8.34 18.58 -4.25
C GLY A 154 -8.06 17.71 -5.48
N LYS A 155 -8.91 17.78 -6.52
CA LYS A 155 -8.76 17.01 -7.77
C LYS A 155 -8.58 17.95 -8.95
N LEU A 156 -8.03 17.44 -10.05
CA LEU A 156 -8.05 18.18 -11.30
C LEU A 156 -9.49 18.23 -11.83
N ASP A 157 -9.91 19.40 -12.33
CA ASP A 157 -11.19 19.55 -12.99
C ASP A 157 -11.29 18.58 -14.19
N SER A 158 -12.46 17.98 -14.38
CA SER A 158 -12.73 17.05 -15.48
C SER A 158 -12.62 17.70 -16.86
N SER A 159 -12.63 19.03 -16.93
CA SER A 159 -12.29 19.78 -18.14
C SER A 159 -10.81 19.65 -18.54
N ILE A 160 -9.92 19.32 -17.59
CA ILE A 160 -8.46 19.22 -17.80
C ILE A 160 -8.03 17.78 -18.01
N LEU A 161 -8.58 16.88 -17.19
CA LEU A 161 -8.43 15.45 -17.39
C LEU A 161 -9.81 14.90 -17.78
N PRO A 162 -10.06 14.65 -19.08
CA PRO A 162 -11.28 14.00 -19.51
C PRO A 162 -11.44 12.70 -18.73
N ALA A 163 -12.63 12.45 -18.20
CA ALA A 163 -12.91 11.19 -17.50
C ALA A 163 -12.56 10.02 -18.43
N ILE A 164 -11.57 9.20 -18.05
CA ILE A 164 -11.37 7.89 -18.68
C ILE A 164 -12.48 7.01 -18.13
N ALA A 165 -13.62 7.03 -18.82
CA ALA A 165 -14.81 6.29 -18.44
C ALA A 165 -14.66 4.83 -18.88
N ILE A 166 -14.31 3.97 -17.95
CA ILE A 166 -15.01 2.69 -17.80
C ILE A 166 -15.37 2.69 -16.33
N THR A 167 -16.49 3.32 -15.98
CA THR A 167 -16.82 3.49 -14.56
C THR A 167 -17.90 2.52 -14.15
N ASP A 168 -18.90 2.26 -15.00
CA ASP A 168 -20.04 1.44 -14.57
C ASP A 168 -20.55 0.46 -15.64
N THR A 169 -21.15 -0.63 -15.15
CA THR A 169 -21.86 -1.63 -15.96
C THR A 169 -23.34 -1.63 -15.60
N PHE A 170 -24.20 -1.44 -16.59
CA PHE A 170 -25.65 -1.32 -16.44
C PHE A 170 -26.34 -2.55 -17.04
N VAL A 171 -27.14 -3.25 -16.25
CA VAL A 171 -27.95 -4.37 -16.74
C VAL A 171 -29.33 -3.87 -17.15
N VAL A 172 -29.70 -4.06 -18.41
CA VAL A 172 -30.94 -3.58 -19.02
C VAL A 172 -31.66 -4.72 -19.76
N ALA A 173 -32.99 -4.70 -19.74
CA ALA A 173 -33.80 -5.75 -20.34
C ALA A 173 -34.14 -5.51 -21.82
N THR A 174 -33.94 -4.29 -22.34
CA THR A 174 -34.32 -3.93 -23.71
C THR A 174 -33.40 -2.86 -24.31
N GLU A 175 -33.43 -2.71 -25.64
CA GLU A 175 -32.78 -1.60 -26.34
C GLU A 175 -33.24 -0.23 -25.86
N ALA A 176 -34.55 -0.03 -25.68
CA ALA A 176 -35.10 1.24 -25.25
C ALA A 176 -34.56 1.66 -23.87
N GLN A 177 -34.39 0.70 -22.97
CA GLN A 177 -33.75 0.94 -21.66
C GLN A 177 -32.26 1.26 -21.79
N MET A 178 -31.54 0.60 -22.71
CA MET A 178 -30.13 0.93 -23.01
C MET A 178 -29.98 2.36 -23.53
N LEU A 179 -30.80 2.77 -24.50
CA LEU A 179 -30.74 4.11 -25.10
C LEU A 179 -31.19 5.23 -24.15
N ALA A 180 -31.93 4.88 -23.09
CA ALA A 180 -32.37 5.81 -22.04
C ALA A 180 -31.36 5.94 -20.88
N LEU A 181 -30.23 5.22 -20.92
CA LEU A 181 -29.20 5.29 -19.88
C LEU A 181 -28.51 6.66 -19.87
N ASN A 182 -28.32 7.23 -18.68
CA ASN A 182 -27.50 8.42 -18.48
C ASN A 182 -26.04 8.01 -18.18
N VAL A 183 -25.28 7.71 -19.23
CA VAL A 183 -23.94 7.10 -19.17
C VAL A 183 -22.92 7.88 -19.99
N GLN A 184 -21.63 7.63 -19.75
CA GLN A 184 -20.52 8.24 -20.48
C GLN A 184 -19.85 7.25 -21.45
N VAL A 185 -19.03 7.78 -22.37
CA VAL A 185 -18.26 6.98 -23.33
C VAL A 185 -17.37 5.99 -22.60
N GLY A 186 -17.59 4.70 -22.84
CA GLY A 186 -16.85 3.58 -22.28
C GLY A 186 -17.58 2.84 -21.16
N ASP A 187 -18.76 3.32 -20.73
CA ASP A 187 -19.67 2.51 -19.91
C ASP A 187 -20.26 1.35 -20.71
N ILE A 188 -20.60 0.28 -19.99
CA ILE A 188 -21.07 -0.98 -20.57
C ILE A 188 -22.55 -1.20 -20.25
N ALA A 189 -23.37 -1.44 -21.27
CA ALA A 189 -24.73 -1.94 -21.12
C ALA A 189 -24.78 -3.45 -21.40
N VAL A 190 -25.22 -4.23 -20.42
CA VAL A 190 -25.51 -5.66 -20.55
C VAL A 190 -26.98 -5.83 -20.87
N ARG A 191 -27.27 -6.20 -22.12
CA ARG A 191 -28.61 -6.41 -22.65
C ARG A 191 -29.04 -7.87 -22.45
N THR A 192 -29.92 -8.11 -21.48
CA THR A 192 -30.37 -9.46 -21.12
C THR A 192 -31.34 -10.07 -22.14
N ASP A 193 -31.96 -9.25 -22.99
CA ASP A 193 -32.79 -9.72 -24.11
C ASP A 193 -31.97 -10.39 -25.23
N LEU A 194 -30.73 -9.93 -25.43
CA LEU A 194 -29.82 -10.46 -26.45
C LEU A 194 -28.68 -11.32 -25.88
N SER A 195 -28.50 -11.34 -24.56
CA SER A 195 -27.31 -11.90 -23.90
C SER A 195 -26.00 -11.32 -24.44
N LYS A 196 -25.99 -10.01 -24.70
CA LYS A 196 -24.86 -9.28 -25.29
C LYS A 196 -24.47 -8.08 -24.44
N SER A 197 -23.20 -7.69 -24.51
CA SER A 197 -22.68 -6.49 -23.88
C SER A 197 -22.31 -5.45 -24.93
N PHE A 198 -22.66 -4.20 -24.67
CA PHE A 198 -22.38 -3.07 -25.55
C PHE A 198 -21.59 -2.02 -24.77
N ILE A 199 -20.58 -1.42 -25.38
CA ILE A 199 -19.82 -0.30 -24.82
C ILE A 199 -20.16 0.98 -25.59
N LEU A 200 -20.44 2.09 -24.89
CA LEU A 200 -20.70 3.36 -25.56
C LEU A 200 -19.38 3.92 -26.11
N LYS A 201 -19.21 3.97 -27.44
CA LYS A 201 -17.96 4.45 -28.09
C LYS A 201 -17.97 5.95 -28.42
N THR A 202 -19.12 6.61 -28.34
CA THR A 202 -19.29 8.02 -28.72
C THR A 202 -20.34 8.66 -27.81
N ALA A 203 -20.16 9.93 -27.45
CA ALA A 203 -21.09 10.63 -26.56
C ALA A 203 -22.49 10.67 -27.18
N ASP A 204 -23.52 10.77 -26.33
CA ASP A 204 -24.94 10.58 -26.65
C ASP A 204 -25.37 9.10 -26.71
N ALA A 205 -25.82 8.58 -25.56
CA ALA A 205 -26.31 7.22 -25.39
C ALA A 205 -27.65 6.94 -26.11
N THR A 206 -28.36 7.98 -26.55
CA THR A 206 -29.69 7.84 -27.18
C THR A 206 -29.62 7.30 -28.62
N VAL A 207 -28.42 7.29 -29.21
CA VAL A 207 -28.17 6.84 -30.58
C VAL A 207 -27.59 5.42 -30.58
N LEU A 208 -28.32 4.46 -31.15
CA LEU A 208 -27.88 3.06 -31.22
C LEU A 208 -26.51 2.88 -31.90
N GLY A 209 -26.21 3.68 -32.94
CA GLY A 209 -24.93 3.62 -33.64
C GLY A 209 -23.70 4.04 -32.81
N HIS A 210 -23.92 4.67 -31.65
CA HIS A 210 -22.85 5.01 -30.70
C HIS A 210 -22.51 3.86 -29.75
N TRP A 211 -23.28 2.77 -29.75
CA TRP A 211 -23.00 1.57 -28.98
C TRP A 211 -22.23 0.56 -29.84
N GLN A 212 -21.12 0.04 -29.31
CA GLN A 212 -20.32 -1.01 -29.94
C GLN A 212 -20.57 -2.33 -29.21
N GLU A 213 -21.02 -3.35 -29.92
CA GLU A 213 -21.11 -4.71 -29.37
C GLU A 213 -19.71 -5.23 -29.03
N LEU A 214 -19.54 -5.70 -27.80
CA LEU A 214 -18.38 -6.45 -27.36
C LEU A 214 -18.56 -7.91 -27.78
N LEU A 215 -17.83 -8.32 -28.81
CA LEU A 215 -17.87 -9.69 -29.31
C LEU A 215 -17.32 -10.63 -28.24
N THR A 216 -18.15 -11.55 -27.75
CA THR A 216 -17.69 -12.70 -26.98
C THR A 216 -17.08 -13.72 -27.96
N PRO A 217 -15.99 -14.43 -27.58
CA PRO A 217 -15.46 -15.52 -28.40
C PRO A 217 -16.58 -16.50 -28.78
N VAL A 218 -16.52 -17.03 -30.01
CA VAL A 218 -17.43 -18.10 -30.44
C VAL A 218 -17.04 -19.38 -29.69
N ASP A 219 -17.71 -19.65 -28.58
CA ASP A 219 -17.51 -20.89 -27.82
C ASP A 219 -17.71 -22.10 -28.76
N SER A 220 -16.74 -23.01 -28.74
CA SER A 220 -16.46 -24.01 -29.77
C SER A 220 -17.50 -25.12 -29.93
N VAL A 221 -18.59 -25.10 -29.17
CA VAL A 221 -19.72 -26.03 -29.33
C VAL A 221 -21.02 -25.24 -29.39
N LEU A 222 -21.45 -24.92 -30.62
CA LEU A 222 -22.70 -24.22 -30.88
C LEU A 222 -23.93 -25.12 -30.71
N SER A 223 -23.77 -26.44 -30.82
CA SER A 223 -24.87 -27.41 -30.67
C SER A 223 -24.35 -28.82 -30.33
N VAL A 224 -25.21 -29.64 -29.73
CA VAL A 224 -25.00 -31.09 -29.59
C VAL A 224 -26.13 -31.79 -30.33
N ALA A 225 -25.81 -32.59 -31.34
CA ALA A 225 -26.79 -33.26 -32.20
C ALA A 225 -27.88 -32.31 -32.76
N GLY A 226 -27.50 -31.07 -33.09
CA GLY A 226 -28.40 -30.04 -33.64
C GLY A 226 -29.29 -29.32 -32.61
N LYS A 227 -29.18 -29.63 -31.31
CA LYS A 227 -29.88 -28.91 -30.24
C LYS A 227 -29.05 -27.74 -29.69
N THR A 228 -29.71 -26.62 -29.43
CA THR A 228 -29.15 -25.41 -28.81
C THR A 228 -29.92 -25.08 -27.51
N GLY A 229 -29.30 -24.40 -26.53
CA GLY A 229 -29.94 -24.05 -25.26
C GLY A 229 -29.89 -25.16 -24.21
N VAL A 230 -30.99 -25.41 -23.48
CA VAL A 230 -31.06 -26.55 -22.53
C VAL A 230 -31.07 -27.86 -23.32
N VAL A 231 -29.92 -28.54 -23.35
CA VAL A 231 -29.74 -29.80 -24.10
C VAL A 231 -30.21 -30.98 -23.25
N VAL A 232 -31.42 -31.44 -23.52
CA VAL A 232 -31.90 -32.75 -23.03
C VAL A 232 -31.59 -33.79 -24.09
N LEU A 233 -30.62 -34.66 -23.81
CA LEU A 233 -30.26 -35.78 -24.67
C LEU A 233 -31.24 -36.93 -24.49
N ASN A 234 -31.67 -37.53 -25.59
CA ASN A 234 -32.39 -38.80 -25.60
C ASN A 234 -31.57 -39.88 -26.34
N SER A 235 -31.99 -41.14 -26.25
CA SER A 235 -31.27 -42.26 -26.86
C SER A 235 -31.11 -42.14 -28.38
N SER A 236 -32.04 -41.46 -29.07
CA SER A 236 -31.93 -41.27 -30.53
C SER A 236 -30.83 -40.29 -30.93
N ASP A 237 -30.46 -39.35 -30.07
CA ASP A 237 -29.44 -38.33 -30.33
C ASP A 237 -28.03 -38.91 -30.49
N VAL A 238 -27.82 -40.14 -30.01
CA VAL A 238 -26.56 -40.88 -30.07
C VAL A 238 -26.66 -42.16 -30.92
N GLY A 239 -27.69 -42.26 -31.78
CA GLY A 239 -27.88 -43.43 -32.64
C GLY A 239 -28.35 -44.69 -31.93
N LEU A 240 -28.85 -44.58 -30.69
CA LEU A 240 -29.35 -45.68 -29.86
C LEU A 240 -30.89 -45.76 -29.83
N GLY A 241 -31.56 -45.31 -30.90
CA GLY A 241 -33.02 -45.26 -30.97
C GLY A 241 -33.74 -46.62 -30.86
N ASN A 242 -33.02 -47.71 -31.13
CA ASN A 242 -33.50 -49.09 -30.98
C ASN A 242 -33.02 -49.77 -29.69
N VAL A 243 -32.26 -49.07 -28.84
CA VAL A 243 -31.76 -49.62 -27.58
C VAL A 243 -32.67 -49.15 -26.45
N THR A 244 -33.43 -50.08 -25.89
CA THR A 244 -34.16 -49.84 -24.65
C THR A 244 -33.17 -49.77 -23.49
N ASN A 245 -33.27 -48.72 -22.66
CA ASN A 245 -32.43 -48.57 -21.48
C ASN A 245 -32.91 -49.51 -20.35
N GLU A 246 -32.62 -50.79 -20.51
CA GLU A 246 -33.01 -51.83 -19.56
C GLU A 246 -31.80 -52.32 -18.77
N SER A 247 -32.04 -52.65 -17.50
CA SER A 247 -30.99 -53.25 -16.66
C SER A 247 -30.68 -54.68 -17.13
N LYS A 248 -29.46 -55.16 -16.84
CA LYS A 248 -29.12 -56.59 -17.05
C LYS A 248 -30.08 -57.52 -16.29
N GLN A 249 -30.63 -57.08 -15.16
CA GLN A 249 -31.62 -57.85 -14.40
C GLN A 249 -32.93 -58.02 -15.18
N THR A 250 -33.42 -56.97 -15.83
CA THR A 250 -34.63 -57.05 -16.67
C THR A 250 -34.40 -57.96 -17.88
N MET A 251 -33.26 -57.81 -18.56
CA MET A 251 -32.96 -58.55 -19.80
C MET A 251 -32.84 -60.08 -19.61
N PHE A 252 -32.48 -60.53 -18.40
CA PHE A 252 -32.26 -61.96 -18.10
C PHE A 252 -33.26 -62.56 -17.10
N THR A 253 -34.29 -61.82 -16.71
CA THR A 253 -35.41 -62.40 -15.94
C THR A 253 -36.39 -63.03 -16.92
N ASN A 254 -36.45 -64.36 -16.94
CA ASN A 254 -37.32 -65.14 -17.85
C ASN A 254 -37.11 -64.84 -19.35
N PRO A 255 -35.86 -64.92 -19.88
CA PRO A 255 -35.61 -64.63 -21.29
C PRO A 255 -36.33 -65.63 -22.18
N VAL A 256 -37.03 -65.13 -23.20
CA VAL A 256 -37.56 -65.94 -24.29
C VAL A 256 -36.53 -65.92 -25.43
N PHE A 257 -35.81 -67.03 -25.60
CA PHE A 257 -34.88 -67.17 -26.72
C PHE A 257 -35.64 -67.51 -28.00
N THR A 258 -35.47 -66.70 -29.05
CA THR A 258 -36.00 -66.98 -30.39
C THR A 258 -34.90 -67.49 -31.33
N GLY A 259 -35.26 -68.24 -32.37
CA GLY A 259 -34.28 -68.81 -33.32
C GLY A 259 -33.66 -70.12 -32.83
N VAL A 260 -32.37 -70.33 -33.10
CA VAL A 260 -31.61 -71.53 -32.71
C VAL A 260 -30.51 -71.14 -31.70
N PRO A 261 -30.84 -70.96 -30.41
CA PRO A 261 -29.85 -70.59 -29.41
C PRO A 261 -28.82 -71.72 -29.23
N VAL A 262 -27.54 -71.36 -29.20
CA VAL A 262 -26.43 -72.29 -28.94
C VAL A 262 -25.98 -72.13 -27.49
N ALA A 263 -25.88 -73.23 -26.76
CA ALA A 263 -25.32 -73.29 -25.41
C ALA A 263 -24.17 -74.30 -25.36
N PRO A 264 -23.19 -74.16 -24.45
CA PRO A 264 -22.15 -75.17 -24.24
C PRO A 264 -22.76 -76.52 -23.80
N THR A 265 -22.37 -77.63 -24.46
CA THR A 265 -22.79 -78.98 -24.06
C THR A 265 -22.05 -79.42 -22.80
N ALA A 266 -22.80 -79.69 -21.73
CA ALA A 266 -22.28 -80.26 -20.50
C ALA A 266 -21.67 -81.66 -20.72
N VAL A 267 -20.75 -82.05 -19.84
CA VAL A 267 -20.29 -83.44 -19.76
C VAL A 267 -21.42 -84.36 -19.27
N LYS A 268 -21.32 -85.65 -19.57
CA LYS A 268 -22.33 -86.64 -19.17
C LYS A 268 -22.46 -86.71 -17.63
N GLY A 269 -23.70 -86.80 -17.14
CA GLY A 269 -24.00 -86.92 -15.71
C GLY A 269 -24.04 -85.59 -14.93
N THR A 270 -23.81 -84.45 -15.58
CA THR A 270 -23.94 -83.13 -14.94
C THR A 270 -25.37 -82.89 -14.46
N SER A 271 -25.51 -82.53 -13.18
CA SER A 271 -26.79 -82.16 -12.54
C SER A 271 -26.66 -80.76 -11.95
N THR A 272 -26.85 -79.74 -12.79
CA THR A 272 -26.78 -78.31 -12.43
C THR A 272 -27.92 -77.55 -13.10
N THR A 273 -28.01 -76.24 -12.87
CA THR A 273 -28.99 -75.34 -13.50
C THR A 273 -28.59 -74.90 -14.92
N GLN A 274 -27.56 -75.51 -15.52
CA GLN A 274 -27.18 -75.25 -16.91
C GLN A 274 -28.28 -75.70 -17.88
N ILE A 275 -28.47 -74.94 -18.97
CA ILE A 275 -29.37 -75.32 -20.06
C ILE A 275 -28.87 -76.63 -20.69
N ALA A 276 -29.73 -77.64 -20.76
CA ALA A 276 -29.43 -78.89 -21.44
C ALA A 276 -29.45 -78.70 -22.97
N THR A 277 -28.35 -79.01 -23.64
CA THR A 277 -28.31 -79.04 -25.11
C THR A 277 -28.93 -80.33 -25.65
N THR A 278 -29.35 -80.32 -26.92
CA THR A 278 -29.88 -81.52 -27.59
C THR A 278 -28.88 -82.67 -27.63
N ASP A 279 -27.58 -82.37 -27.73
CA ASP A 279 -26.49 -83.36 -27.66
C ASP A 279 -26.39 -84.00 -26.27
N PHE A 280 -26.49 -83.21 -25.18
CA PHE A 280 -26.56 -83.76 -23.82
C PHE A 280 -27.75 -84.70 -23.65
N VAL A 281 -28.95 -84.30 -24.10
CA VAL A 281 -30.18 -85.11 -24.00
C VAL A 281 -30.03 -86.41 -24.80
N THR A 282 -29.51 -86.35 -26.02
CA THR A 282 -29.30 -87.53 -26.88
C THR A 282 -28.35 -88.52 -26.22
N LYS A 283 -27.23 -88.04 -25.68
CA LYS A 283 -26.26 -88.88 -24.95
C LYS A 283 -26.85 -89.48 -23.67
N ALA A 284 -27.67 -88.74 -22.93
CA ALA A 284 -28.31 -89.23 -21.71
C ALA A 284 -29.43 -90.25 -21.97
N LEU A 285 -30.13 -90.16 -23.11
CA LEU A 285 -31.21 -91.08 -23.46
C LEU A 285 -30.69 -92.43 -24.00
N GLY A 286 -29.57 -92.42 -24.72
CA GLY A 286 -28.94 -93.63 -25.29
C GLY A 286 -28.55 -94.70 -24.26
N ASP A 287 -28.37 -94.34 -22.98
CA ASP A 287 -28.07 -95.33 -21.93
C ASP A 287 -29.29 -96.13 -21.46
N LYS A 288 -30.52 -95.63 -21.66
CA LYS A 288 -31.73 -96.32 -21.18
C LYS A 288 -32.09 -97.56 -22.02
N THR A 289 -31.45 -97.76 -23.16
CA THR A 289 -31.72 -98.90 -24.06
C THR A 289 -30.89 -100.16 -23.74
N SER A 290 -30.02 -100.11 -22.72
CA SER A 290 -29.24 -101.25 -22.24
C SER A 290 -29.42 -101.44 -20.73
N ILE A 291 -30.49 -102.12 -20.32
CA ILE A 291 -30.70 -102.53 -18.92
C ILE A 291 -30.03 -103.88 -18.65
N SER A 292 -29.05 -103.92 -17.75
CA SER A 292 -28.35 -105.14 -17.32
C SER A 292 -29.04 -105.86 -16.14
N GLY A 293 -30.37 -105.79 -16.06
CA GLY A 293 -31.18 -106.40 -14.98
C GLY A 293 -32.54 -106.91 -15.46
N ASN A 294 -33.23 -107.71 -14.64
CA ASN A 294 -34.54 -108.28 -14.96
C ASN A 294 -35.60 -107.17 -15.16
N ALA A 295 -36.29 -107.18 -16.30
CA ALA A 295 -37.42 -106.28 -16.55
C ALA A 295 -38.63 -106.69 -15.68
N GLY A 296 -39.14 -105.78 -14.86
CA GLY A 296 -40.21 -106.04 -13.88
C GLY A 296 -41.56 -106.50 -14.47
N THR A 297 -41.73 -106.49 -15.80
CA THR A 297 -42.97 -106.90 -16.49
C THR A 297 -42.69 -107.76 -17.73
N ALA A 298 -41.64 -108.58 -17.73
CA ALA A 298 -41.35 -109.45 -18.87
C ALA A 298 -42.54 -110.40 -19.16
N THR A 299 -43.21 -110.21 -20.29
CA THR A 299 -44.45 -110.93 -20.63
C THR A 299 -44.20 -112.22 -21.43
N LYS A 300 -43.01 -112.36 -22.07
CA LYS A 300 -42.50 -113.60 -22.71
C LYS A 300 -41.03 -113.46 -23.14
N LEU A 301 -40.32 -114.59 -23.29
CA LEU A 301 -39.02 -114.69 -23.96
C LEU A 301 -39.19 -114.35 -25.44
N ALA A 302 -38.31 -113.51 -26.00
CA ALA A 302 -38.39 -113.09 -27.40
C ALA A 302 -38.29 -114.28 -28.38
N ASN A 303 -37.51 -115.30 -28.03
CA ASN A 303 -37.45 -116.58 -28.71
C ASN A 303 -37.72 -117.70 -27.67
N PRO A 304 -38.75 -118.55 -27.84
CA PRO A 304 -39.02 -119.67 -26.94
C PRO A 304 -37.82 -120.63 -26.87
N ILE A 305 -37.51 -121.16 -25.68
CA ILE A 305 -36.45 -122.15 -25.49
C ILE A 305 -37.04 -123.53 -25.24
N ASN A 306 -36.44 -124.59 -25.78
CA ASN A 306 -36.92 -125.95 -25.57
C ASN A 306 -36.29 -126.56 -24.32
N ILE A 307 -37.12 -127.02 -23.40
CA ILE A 307 -36.68 -127.74 -22.18
C ILE A 307 -36.83 -129.24 -22.45
N SER A 308 -35.73 -129.98 -22.41
CA SER A 308 -35.68 -131.41 -22.72
C SER A 308 -35.23 -132.24 -21.53
N LEU A 309 -35.94 -133.33 -21.26
CA LEU A 309 -35.59 -134.45 -20.40
C LEU A 309 -34.85 -135.52 -21.24
N VAL A 310 -33.71 -135.99 -20.74
CA VAL A 310 -32.85 -136.99 -21.38
C VAL A 310 -32.48 -138.07 -20.36
N GLY A 311 -32.12 -139.27 -20.84
CA GLY A 311 -31.76 -140.42 -20.00
C GLY A 311 -32.87 -141.49 -19.99
N ASP A 312 -33.07 -142.14 -18.84
CA ASP A 312 -34.07 -143.20 -18.66
C ASP A 312 -35.52 -142.67 -18.72
N VAL A 313 -35.68 -141.36 -18.51
CA VAL A 313 -36.91 -140.60 -18.76
C VAL A 313 -36.64 -139.59 -19.88
N THR A 314 -37.49 -139.62 -20.90
CA THR A 314 -37.37 -138.70 -22.05
C THR A 314 -38.64 -137.90 -22.25
N GLY A 315 -38.52 -136.66 -22.74
CA GLY A 315 -39.62 -135.75 -23.02
C GLY A 315 -39.11 -134.34 -23.30
N SER A 316 -39.82 -133.49 -24.03
CA SER A 316 -39.43 -132.07 -24.14
C SER A 316 -40.64 -131.19 -24.39
N ALA A 317 -40.56 -129.91 -24.01
CA ALA A 317 -41.54 -128.89 -24.37
C ALA A 317 -40.89 -127.50 -24.47
N SER A 318 -41.44 -126.66 -25.35
CA SER A 318 -41.00 -125.28 -25.54
C SER A 318 -41.60 -124.37 -24.47
N PHE A 319 -40.77 -123.51 -23.87
CA PHE A 319 -41.15 -122.54 -22.86
C PHE A 319 -40.77 -121.13 -23.31
N ASP A 320 -41.72 -120.20 -23.28
CA ASP A 320 -41.49 -118.77 -23.50
C ASP A 320 -41.93 -117.90 -22.33
N GLY A 321 -42.37 -118.49 -21.21
CA GLY A 321 -42.82 -117.74 -20.04
C GLY A 321 -44.23 -117.15 -20.14
N SER A 322 -44.97 -117.37 -21.23
CA SER A 322 -46.34 -116.86 -21.39
C SER A 322 -47.39 -117.64 -20.58
N ALA A 323 -47.13 -118.92 -20.29
CA ALA A 323 -47.97 -119.78 -19.47
C ALA A 323 -47.17 -120.93 -18.84
N ASN A 324 -47.79 -121.66 -17.90
CA ASN A 324 -47.24 -122.92 -17.43
C ASN A 324 -47.19 -123.93 -18.58
N ILE A 325 -46.10 -124.70 -18.66
CA ILE A 325 -45.96 -125.81 -19.60
C ILE A 325 -45.91 -127.13 -18.85
N SER A 326 -46.31 -128.23 -19.49
CA SER A 326 -46.12 -129.59 -18.99
C SER A 326 -45.28 -130.36 -19.98
N ILE A 327 -44.32 -131.15 -19.49
CA ILE A 327 -43.49 -132.03 -20.31
C ILE A 327 -44.02 -133.45 -20.17
N ALA A 328 -44.53 -134.02 -21.26
CA ALA A 328 -44.93 -135.42 -21.30
C ALA A 328 -43.67 -136.30 -21.26
N ALA A 329 -43.53 -137.09 -20.19
CA ALA A 329 -42.36 -137.91 -19.93
C ALA A 329 -42.65 -139.39 -20.23
N THR A 330 -41.71 -140.08 -20.90
CA THR A 330 -41.79 -141.51 -21.22
C THR A 330 -40.58 -142.22 -20.63
N ILE A 331 -40.83 -143.35 -19.97
CA ILE A 331 -39.77 -144.25 -19.47
C ILE A 331 -39.39 -145.21 -20.60
N LYS A 332 -38.09 -145.33 -20.90
CA LYS A 332 -37.61 -146.28 -21.92
C LYS A 332 -37.76 -147.72 -21.40
N ASN A 333 -38.41 -148.60 -22.19
CA ASN A 333 -38.77 -149.99 -21.87
C ASN A 333 -37.99 -150.63 -20.71
N ILE A 334 -38.71 -151.10 -19.70
CA ILE A 334 -38.17 -152.03 -18.69
C ILE A 334 -37.78 -153.29 -19.46
N ASP A 335 -36.49 -153.65 -19.48
CA ASP A 335 -36.04 -154.88 -20.14
C ASP A 335 -36.72 -156.05 -19.43
N GLY A 336 -37.67 -156.68 -20.11
CA GLY A 336 -38.53 -157.73 -19.58
C GLY A 336 -37.74 -159.02 -19.38
N GLY A 337 -37.01 -159.12 -18.28
CA GLY A 337 -36.45 -160.39 -17.82
C GLY A 337 -37.56 -161.33 -17.34
N THR A 338 -37.88 -162.35 -18.14
CA THR A 338 -38.49 -163.63 -17.71
C THR A 338 -37.60 -164.30 -16.65
N PHE A 339 -38.00 -164.80 -15.47
CA PHE A 339 -39.23 -164.91 -14.69
C PHE A 339 -38.91 -164.48 -13.25
#